data_AF-A0A176S5Z5-F1
#
_entry.id   AF-A0A176S5Z5-F1
#
_cell.length_a   1.000
_cell.length_b   1.000
_cell.length_c   1.000
_cell.angle_alpha   90.00
_cell.angle_beta   90.00
_cell.angle_gamma   90.00
#
_symmetry.space_group_name_H-M   'P 1'
#
loop_
_entity.id
_entity.type
_entity.pdbx_description
1 polymer ?
#
loop_
_entity_poly.entity_id
_entity_poly.type
_entity_poly.pdbx_seq_one_letter_code
_entity_poly.pdbx_strand_id
1 'polypeptide(L)'
;MITELSLFFLLFLSLETGIEFWLAARQKAAIRTHQHTVPTTFIGTISQRDHQITAAYALTKTDFRQKRLIIGALILLLWTIGGLLNIIDQAWRSLEWSEFWTGIAVLVSFGLLSTLMDLPLKIYDTFRIEAQFGFNRIPLRLFISDFLKWLLVGLIIGIPFVALALWLIEYTKEFWWLYVWVVWMGINLLMRWAYPVFIAPLFNQFQPLKNEELKKGIEALLQRNGFSSQGIFVMDGTYWKC
;
A
#
# COMPACT_ATOMS: atom_id res chain seq x y z
N MET A 1 -16.59 -28.32 -11.30
CA MET A 1 -17.80 -28.17 -10.44
C MET A 1 -17.53 -27.02 -9.48
N ILE A 2 -18.45 -26.06 -9.36
CA ILE A 2 -18.34 -24.97 -8.37
C ILE A 2 -18.56 -25.61 -6.99
N THR A 3 -17.56 -25.52 -6.11
CA THR A 3 -17.68 -26.06 -4.74
C THR A 3 -18.50 -25.11 -3.87
N GLU A 4 -19.06 -25.60 -2.76
CA GLU A 4 -19.76 -24.73 -1.78
C GLU A 4 -18.87 -23.58 -1.31
N LEU A 5 -17.57 -23.84 -1.11
CA LEU A 5 -16.58 -22.82 -0.76
C LEU A 5 -16.45 -21.74 -1.84
N SER A 6 -16.43 -22.14 -3.12
CA SER A 6 -16.42 -21.19 -4.24
C SER A 6 -17.68 -20.33 -4.29
N LEU A 7 -18.85 -20.90 -3.92
CA LEU A 7 -20.11 -20.16 -3.85
C LEU A 7 -20.06 -19.10 -2.73
N PHE A 8 -19.63 -19.48 -1.53
CA PHE A 8 -19.46 -18.54 -0.42
C PHE A 8 -18.48 -17.43 -0.78
N PHE A 9 -17.33 -17.79 -1.36
CA PHE A 9 -16.33 -16.82 -1.81
C PHE A 9 -16.92 -15.81 -2.80
N LEU A 10 -17.65 -16.26 -3.82
CA LEU A 10 -18.29 -15.38 -4.80
C LEU A 10 -19.36 -14.49 -4.18
N LEU A 11 -20.15 -15.02 -3.23
CA LEU A 11 -21.16 -14.27 -2.50
C LEU A 11 -20.52 -13.15 -1.67
N PHE A 12 -19.49 -13.47 -0.87
CA PHE A 12 -18.78 -12.48 -0.06
C PHE A 12 -18.10 -11.42 -0.92
N LEU A 13 -17.41 -11.82 -1.98
CA LEU A 13 -16.77 -10.89 -2.91
C LEU A 13 -17.79 -9.94 -3.55
N SER A 14 -18.95 -10.46 -3.96
CA SER A 14 -20.02 -9.66 -4.56
C SER A 14 -20.65 -8.71 -3.55
N LEU A 15 -20.87 -9.16 -2.32
CA LEU A 15 -21.44 -8.37 -1.24
C LEU A 15 -20.49 -7.24 -0.81
N GLU A 16 -19.21 -7.54 -0.58
CA GLU A 16 -18.18 -6.55 -0.26
C GLU A 16 -18.06 -5.50 -1.36
N THR A 17 -17.91 -5.94 -2.62
CA THR A 17 -17.87 -5.07 -3.80
C THR A 17 -19.12 -4.20 -3.87
N GLY A 18 -20.31 -4.79 -3.68
CA GLY A 18 -21.58 -4.07 -3.71
C GLY A 18 -21.69 -2.99 -2.63
N ILE A 19 -21.25 -3.28 -1.41
CA ILE A 19 -21.24 -2.32 -0.29
C ILE A 19 -20.31 -1.16 -0.59
N GLU A 20 -19.09 -1.42 -1.05
CA GLU A 20 -18.12 -0.37 -1.43
C GLU A 20 -18.66 0.52 -2.56
N PHE A 21 -19.30 -0.08 -3.57
CA PHE A 21 -19.95 0.66 -4.65
C PHE A 21 -21.09 1.55 -4.14
N TRP A 22 -21.92 1.04 -3.22
CA TRP A 22 -23.00 1.79 -2.61
C TRP A 22 -22.50 2.95 -1.75
N LEU A 23 -21.48 2.73 -0.91
CA LEU A 23 -20.85 3.78 -0.10
C LEU A 23 -20.25 4.88 -0.98
N ALA A 24 -19.53 4.50 -2.03
CA ALA A 24 -18.96 5.43 -2.99
C ALA A 24 -20.06 6.23 -3.73
N ALA A 25 -21.18 5.60 -4.09
CA ALA A 25 -22.31 6.30 -4.69
C ALA A 25 -22.93 7.35 -3.75
N ARG A 26 -23.12 6.99 -2.47
CA ARG A 26 -23.61 7.93 -1.44
C ARG A 26 -22.66 9.10 -1.23
N GLN A 27 -21.36 8.83 -1.16
CA GLN A 27 -20.35 9.88 -1.01
C GLN A 27 -20.35 10.83 -2.21
N LYS A 28 -20.40 10.30 -3.44
CA LYS A 28 -20.46 11.13 -4.65
C LYS A 28 -21.72 11.99 -4.70
N ALA A 29 -22.87 11.44 -4.32
CA ALA A 29 -24.12 12.19 -4.24
C ALA A 29 -24.00 13.36 -3.25
N ALA A 30 -23.51 13.09 -2.04
CA ALA A 30 -23.31 14.12 -1.03
C ALA A 30 -22.36 15.25 -1.49
N ILE A 31 -21.24 14.90 -2.15
CA ILE A 31 -20.30 15.88 -2.69
C ILE A 31 -20.96 16.74 -3.77
N ARG A 32 -21.67 16.13 -4.73
CA ARG A 32 -22.34 16.86 -5.82
C ARG A 32 -23.37 17.87 -5.30
N THR A 33 -24.09 17.52 -4.23
CA THR A 33 -25.07 18.42 -3.60
C THR A 33 -24.41 19.64 -2.94
N HIS A 34 -23.23 19.48 -2.33
CA HIS A 34 -22.60 20.52 -1.49
C HIS A 34 -21.36 21.19 -2.13
N GLN A 35 -21.02 20.87 -3.39
CA GLN A 35 -19.81 21.40 -4.04
C GLN A 35 -19.83 22.91 -4.28
N HIS A 36 -21.01 23.54 -4.32
CA HIS A 36 -21.15 24.96 -4.63
C HIS A 36 -21.19 25.86 -3.39
N THR A 37 -21.40 25.28 -2.21
CA THR A 37 -21.56 26.01 -0.95
C THR A 37 -20.49 25.58 0.04
N VAL A 38 -19.69 26.54 0.49
CA VAL A 38 -18.73 26.32 1.57
C VAL A 38 -19.52 26.23 2.89
N PRO A 39 -19.28 25.24 3.77
CA PRO A 39 -19.96 25.18 5.05
C PRO A 39 -19.64 26.42 5.90
N THR A 40 -20.62 26.87 6.67
CA THR A 40 -20.56 28.16 7.40
C THR A 40 -19.35 28.29 8.32
N THR A 41 -18.89 27.19 8.91
CA THR A 41 -17.71 27.13 9.79
C THR A 41 -16.39 27.43 9.08
N PHE A 42 -16.33 27.30 7.75
CA PHE A 42 -15.10 27.48 6.95
C PHE A 42 -15.09 28.77 6.12
N ILE A 43 -16.14 29.58 6.23
CA ILE A 43 -16.23 30.88 5.55
C ILE A 43 -15.09 31.77 6.08
N GLY A 44 -14.19 32.19 5.18
CA GLY A 44 -13.03 33.02 5.49
C GLY A 44 -11.70 32.26 5.61
N THR A 45 -11.71 30.92 5.73
CA THR A 45 -10.49 30.10 5.71
C THR A 45 -10.28 29.42 4.35
N ILE A 46 -11.37 28.98 3.71
CA ILE A 46 -11.33 28.26 2.44
C ILE A 46 -12.04 29.09 1.38
N SER A 47 -11.38 29.29 0.23
CA SER A 47 -12.00 29.96 -0.90
C SER A 47 -13.03 29.05 -1.58
N GLN A 48 -14.07 29.62 -2.18
CA GLN A 48 -15.06 28.83 -2.93
C GLN A 48 -14.41 28.05 -4.09
N ARG A 49 -13.37 28.61 -4.70
CA ARG A 49 -12.60 27.97 -5.78
C ARG A 49 -11.89 26.72 -5.27
N ASP A 50 -11.23 26.79 -4.12
CA ASP A 50 -10.50 25.65 -3.54
C ASP A 50 -11.45 24.54 -3.08
N HIS A 51 -12.63 24.92 -2.56
CA HIS A 51 -13.70 23.97 -2.23
C HIS A 51 -14.18 23.22 -3.48
N GLN A 52 -14.39 23.92 -4.59
CA GLN A 52 -14.79 23.30 -5.86
C GLN A 52 -13.70 22.39 -6.44
N ILE A 53 -12.42 22.79 -6.38
CA ILE A 53 -11.30 21.94 -6.80
C ILE A 53 -11.25 20.66 -5.95
N THR A 54 -11.42 20.80 -4.63
CA THR A 54 -11.42 19.67 -3.70
C THR A 54 -12.59 18.72 -3.97
N ALA A 55 -13.78 19.25 -4.24
CA ALA A 55 -14.94 18.45 -4.62
C ALA A 55 -14.72 17.70 -5.95
N ALA A 56 -14.18 18.38 -6.97
CA ALA A 56 -13.85 17.75 -8.25
C ALA A 56 -12.79 16.65 -8.09
N TYR A 57 -11.74 16.90 -7.31
CA TYR A 57 -10.71 15.91 -6.99
C TYR A 57 -11.31 14.68 -6.31
N ALA A 58 -12.14 14.89 -5.27
CA ALA A 58 -12.79 13.80 -4.56
C ALA A 58 -13.68 12.94 -5.47
N LEU A 59 -14.42 13.56 -6.39
CA LEU A 59 -15.22 12.83 -7.38
C LEU A 59 -14.35 12.01 -8.33
N THR A 60 -13.32 12.61 -8.94
CA THR A 60 -12.41 11.91 -9.86
C THR A 60 -11.68 10.75 -9.17
N LYS A 61 -11.19 10.97 -7.95
CA LYS A 61 -10.51 9.95 -7.16
C LYS A 61 -11.45 8.80 -6.79
N THR A 62 -12.71 9.10 -6.45
CA THR A 62 -13.73 8.09 -6.12
C THR A 62 -14.09 7.25 -7.34
N ASP A 63 -14.28 7.87 -8.51
CA ASP A 63 -14.56 7.14 -9.76
C ASP A 63 -13.40 6.20 -10.15
N PHE A 64 -12.16 6.66 -9.99
CA PHE A 64 -10.99 5.81 -10.21
C PHE A 64 -10.89 4.67 -9.20
N ARG A 65 -11.15 4.94 -7.91
CA ARG A 65 -11.18 3.91 -6.87
C ARG A 65 -12.17 2.79 -7.20
N GLN A 66 -13.37 3.14 -7.69
CA GLN A 66 -14.36 2.16 -8.11
C GLN A 66 -13.87 1.29 -9.29
N LYS A 67 -13.23 1.89 -10.30
CA LYS A 67 -12.62 1.13 -11.41
C LYS A 67 -11.52 0.20 -10.92
N ARG A 68 -10.64 0.69 -10.03
CA ARG A 68 -9.58 -0.11 -9.42
C ARG A 68 -10.15 -1.28 -8.62
N LEU A 69 -11.26 -1.08 -7.92
CA LEU A 69 -11.94 -2.14 -7.16
C LEU A 69 -12.47 -3.24 -8.08
N ILE A 70 -13.09 -2.90 -9.22
CA ILE A 70 -13.51 -3.91 -10.23
C ILE A 70 -12.30 -4.68 -10.77
N ILE A 71 -11.23 -3.98 -11.17
CA ILE A 71 -10.03 -4.62 -11.71
C ILE A 71 -9.40 -5.54 -10.67
N GLY A 72 -9.32 -5.11 -9.42
CA GLY A 72 -8.83 -5.92 -8.30
C GLY A 72 -9.69 -7.17 -8.08
N ALA A 73 -11.02 -7.05 -8.10
CA ALA A 73 -11.92 -8.19 -7.98
C ALA A 73 -11.76 -9.19 -9.14
N LEU A 74 -11.59 -8.70 -10.37
CA LEU A 74 -11.30 -9.55 -11.54
C LEU A 74 -9.95 -10.27 -11.41
N ILE A 75 -8.89 -9.57 -11.00
CA ILE A 75 -7.58 -10.18 -10.75
C ILE A 75 -7.68 -11.26 -9.66
N LEU A 76 -8.39 -10.98 -8.58
CA LEU A 76 -8.62 -11.95 -7.52
C LEU A 76 -9.35 -13.19 -8.03
N LEU A 77 -10.40 -13.01 -8.86
CA LEU A 77 -11.10 -14.12 -9.50
C LEU A 77 -10.20 -14.94 -10.42
N LEU A 78 -9.30 -14.29 -11.17
CA LEU A 78 -8.32 -14.98 -12.02
C LEU A 78 -7.35 -15.83 -11.19
N TRP A 79 -6.92 -15.33 -10.03
CA TRP A 79 -6.06 -16.06 -9.12
C TRP A 79 -6.73 -17.25 -8.45
N THR A 80 -7.98 -17.10 -8.00
CA THR A 80 -8.67 -18.11 -7.19
C THR A 80 -9.41 -19.15 -8.04
N ILE A 81 -10.26 -18.69 -8.96
CA ILE A 81 -11.14 -19.56 -9.76
C ILE A 81 -10.63 -19.69 -11.20
N GLY A 82 -9.98 -18.65 -11.73
CA GLY A 82 -9.45 -18.63 -13.09
C GLY A 82 -8.23 -19.53 -13.32
N GLY A 83 -7.70 -20.17 -12.28
CA GLY A 83 -6.63 -21.15 -12.39
C GLY A 83 -5.24 -20.58 -12.63
N LEU A 84 -5.06 -19.25 -12.54
CA LEU A 84 -3.76 -18.61 -12.77
C LEU A 84 -2.70 -19.12 -11.79
N LEU A 85 -3.06 -19.36 -10.53
CA LEU A 85 -2.15 -19.93 -9.54
C LEU A 85 -1.71 -21.35 -9.91
N ASN A 86 -2.63 -22.16 -10.41
CA ASN A 86 -2.36 -23.53 -10.85
C ASN A 86 -1.45 -23.55 -12.09
N ILE A 87 -1.61 -22.60 -13.02
CA ILE A 87 -0.70 -22.48 -14.18
C ILE A 87 0.73 -22.20 -13.70
N ILE A 88 0.90 -21.30 -12.74
CA ILE A 88 2.22 -20.97 -12.19
C ILE A 88 2.82 -22.16 -11.43
N ASP A 89 2.03 -22.82 -10.59
CA ASP A 89 2.47 -24.01 -9.87
C ASP A 89 2.96 -25.11 -10.82
N GLN A 90 2.18 -25.42 -11.87
CA GLN A 90 2.57 -26.41 -12.88
C GLN A 90 3.82 -25.98 -13.66
N ALA A 91 3.94 -24.70 -14.00
CA ALA A 91 5.12 -24.19 -14.70
C ALA A 91 6.40 -24.40 -13.86
N TRP A 92 6.37 -24.09 -12.56
CA TRP A 92 7.53 -24.33 -11.68
C TRP A 92 7.77 -25.81 -11.39
N ARG A 93 6.72 -26.62 -11.24
CA ARG A 93 6.83 -28.08 -11.06
C ARG A 93 7.46 -28.78 -12.27
N SER A 94 7.27 -28.24 -13.48
CA SER A 94 7.90 -28.80 -14.68
C SER A 94 9.43 -28.73 -14.70
N LEU A 95 10.04 -27.93 -13.81
CA LEU A 95 11.49 -27.83 -13.64
C LEU A 95 12.06 -28.89 -12.68
N GLU A 96 11.21 -29.77 -12.12
CA GLU A 96 11.58 -30.88 -11.24
C GLU A 96 12.41 -30.47 -10.00
N TRP A 97 12.19 -29.24 -9.51
CA TRP A 97 12.79 -28.79 -8.26
C TRP A 97 12.15 -29.46 -7.04
N SER A 98 12.87 -29.49 -5.91
CA SER A 98 12.29 -29.94 -4.63
C SER A 98 11.06 -29.10 -4.26
N GLU A 99 10.09 -29.71 -3.57
CA GLU A 99 8.84 -29.05 -3.15
C GLU A 99 9.07 -27.70 -2.43
N PHE A 100 10.12 -27.63 -1.60
CA PHE A 100 10.53 -26.42 -0.90
C PHE A 100 10.84 -25.24 -1.85
N TRP A 101 11.76 -25.43 -2.80
CA TRP A 101 12.13 -24.40 -3.77
C TRP A 101 11.01 -24.05 -4.74
N THR A 102 10.20 -25.04 -5.14
CA THR A 102 9.00 -24.81 -5.96
C THR A 102 7.99 -23.94 -5.21
N GLY A 103 7.73 -24.20 -3.93
CA GLY A 103 6.83 -23.39 -3.10
C GLY A 103 7.28 -21.93 -3.00
N ILE A 104 8.59 -21.70 -2.78
CA ILE A 104 9.17 -20.34 -2.78
C ILE A 104 8.95 -19.67 -4.14
N ALA A 105 9.28 -20.35 -5.24
CA ALA A 105 9.19 -19.79 -6.59
C ALA A 105 7.74 -19.43 -6.97
N VAL A 106 6.77 -20.27 -6.60
CA VAL A 106 5.34 -20.01 -6.82
C VAL A 106 4.89 -18.77 -6.06
N LEU A 107 5.21 -18.66 -4.76
CA LEU A 107 4.80 -17.53 -3.92
C LEU A 107 5.45 -16.20 -4.36
N VAL A 108 6.74 -16.24 -4.72
CA VAL A 108 7.46 -15.08 -5.25
C VAL A 108 6.85 -14.66 -6.60
N SER A 109 6.58 -15.61 -7.50
CA SER A 109 5.97 -15.32 -8.80
C SER A 109 4.59 -14.71 -8.67
N PHE A 110 3.76 -15.25 -7.76
CA PHE A 110 2.46 -14.69 -7.42
C PHE A 110 2.57 -13.22 -6.96
N GLY A 111 3.50 -12.92 -6.05
CA GLY A 111 3.73 -11.56 -5.56
C GLY A 111 4.23 -10.60 -6.63
N LEU A 112 5.17 -11.04 -7.47
CA LEU A 112 5.72 -10.24 -8.57
C LEU A 112 4.66 -9.93 -9.63
N LEU A 113 3.90 -10.93 -10.06
CA LEU A 113 2.83 -10.75 -11.05
C LEU A 113 1.71 -9.87 -10.51
N SER A 114 1.31 -10.05 -9.24
CA SER A 114 0.31 -9.18 -8.61
C SER A 114 0.78 -7.73 -8.56
N THR A 115 2.05 -7.50 -8.22
CA THR A 115 2.66 -6.17 -8.22
C THR A 115 2.67 -5.56 -9.62
N LEU A 116 2.97 -6.38 -10.65
CA LEU A 116 2.97 -5.95 -12.05
C LEU A 116 1.57 -5.61 -12.55
N MET A 117 0.55 -6.37 -12.16
CA MET A 117 -0.85 -6.10 -12.50
C MET A 117 -1.38 -4.82 -11.86
N ASP A 118 -0.92 -4.48 -10.66
CA ASP A 118 -1.28 -3.23 -9.96
C ASP A 118 -0.53 -1.99 -10.47
N LEU A 119 0.64 -2.18 -11.09
CA LEU A 119 1.53 -1.10 -11.49
C LEU A 119 0.89 -0.09 -12.47
N PRO A 120 0.15 -0.49 -13.53
CA PRO A 120 -0.53 0.45 -14.42
C PRO A 120 -1.53 1.34 -13.69
N LEU A 121 -2.23 0.80 -12.69
CA LEU A 121 -3.20 1.55 -11.89
C LEU A 121 -2.50 2.60 -11.03
N LYS A 122 -1.36 2.24 -10.41
CA LYS A 122 -0.53 3.20 -9.64
C LYS A 122 0.02 4.32 -10.51
N ILE A 123 0.48 3.99 -11.71
CA ILE A 123 1.00 4.97 -12.69
C ILE A 123 -0.12 5.92 -13.11
N TYR A 124 -1.30 5.40 -13.45
CA TYR A 124 -2.44 6.23 -13.83
C TYR A 124 -2.87 7.16 -12.70
N ASP A 125 -2.93 6.64 -11.47
CA ASP A 125 -3.27 7.44 -10.29
C ASP A 125 -2.30 8.61 -10.10
N THR A 126 -1.00 8.33 -10.13
CA THR A 126 0.05 9.32 -9.86
C THR A 126 0.22 10.33 -10.99
N PHE A 127 0.35 9.86 -12.23
CA PHE A 127 0.74 10.71 -13.37
C PHE A 127 -0.45 11.26 -14.16
N ARG A 128 -1.66 10.75 -13.94
CA ARG A 128 -2.88 11.31 -14.55
C ARG A 128 -3.76 12.00 -13.52
N ILE A 129 -4.19 11.30 -12.48
CA ILE A 129 -5.16 11.84 -11.52
C ILE A 129 -4.49 12.88 -10.63
N GLU A 130 -3.44 12.53 -9.88
CA GLU A 130 -2.76 13.49 -9.00
C GLU A 130 -2.13 14.65 -9.79
N ALA A 131 -1.63 14.38 -11.00
CA ALA A 131 -1.08 15.42 -11.87
C ALA A 131 -2.14 16.40 -12.39
N GLN A 132 -3.36 15.95 -12.70
CA GLN A 132 -4.46 16.80 -13.15
C GLN A 132 -4.82 17.88 -12.13
N PHE A 133 -4.68 17.59 -10.83
CA PHE A 133 -4.98 18.52 -9.75
C PHE A 133 -3.73 19.23 -9.19
N GLY A 134 -2.56 19.05 -9.81
CA GLY A 134 -1.31 19.69 -9.39
C GLY A 134 -0.71 19.13 -8.09
N PHE A 135 -1.20 17.98 -7.61
CA PHE A 135 -0.67 17.31 -6.41
C PHE A 135 0.55 16.45 -6.71
N ASN A 136 0.69 15.95 -7.94
CA ASN A 136 1.86 15.17 -8.31
C ASN A 136 3.12 16.04 -8.38
N ARG A 137 4.09 15.75 -7.52
CA ARG A 137 5.42 16.37 -7.50
C ARG A 137 6.54 15.36 -7.76
N ILE A 138 6.20 14.11 -8.10
CA ILE A 138 7.14 13.01 -8.25
C ILE A 138 7.53 12.87 -9.72
N PRO A 139 8.82 13.00 -10.09
CA PRO A 139 9.28 12.72 -11.45
C PRO A 139 9.28 11.22 -11.72
N LEU A 140 9.07 10.83 -12.99
CA LEU A 140 8.99 9.42 -13.39
C LEU A 140 10.22 8.59 -12.99
N ARG A 141 11.42 9.17 -13.09
CA ARG A 141 12.67 8.53 -12.69
C ARG A 141 12.67 8.15 -11.20
N LEU A 142 12.17 9.05 -10.34
CA LEU A 142 12.10 8.79 -8.91
C LEU A 142 11.05 7.72 -8.60
N PHE A 143 9.88 7.80 -9.23
CA PHE A 143 8.84 6.78 -9.11
C PHE A 143 9.35 5.37 -9.45
N ILE A 144 10.05 5.20 -10.58
CA ILE A 144 10.61 3.91 -10.98
C ILE A 144 11.71 3.45 -10.02
N SER A 145 12.59 4.38 -9.61
CA SER A 145 13.67 4.06 -8.66
C SER A 145 13.11 3.58 -7.32
N ASP A 146 12.12 4.27 -6.77
CA ASP A 146 11.52 3.91 -5.49
C ASP A 146 10.68 2.64 -5.61
N PHE A 147 10.00 2.42 -6.74
CA PHE A 147 9.35 1.15 -7.03
C PHE A 147 10.34 -0.01 -7.01
N LEU A 148 11.49 0.12 -7.68
CA LEU A 148 12.50 -0.94 -7.72
C LEU A 148 13.16 -1.17 -6.36
N LYS A 149 13.41 -0.10 -5.58
CA LYS A 149 13.88 -0.23 -4.20
C LYS A 149 12.87 -0.98 -3.33
N TRP A 150 11.58 -0.63 -3.41
CA TRP A 150 10.52 -1.35 -2.69
C TRP A 150 10.43 -2.81 -3.09
N LEU A 151 10.55 -3.10 -4.39
CA LEU A 151 10.57 -4.47 -4.90
C LEU A 151 11.75 -5.26 -4.33
N LEU A 152 12.95 -4.67 -4.35
CA LEU A 152 14.16 -5.30 -3.85
C LEU A 152 14.10 -5.52 -2.34
N VAL A 153 13.68 -4.52 -1.55
CA VAL A 153 13.47 -4.67 -0.10
C VAL A 153 12.44 -5.75 0.18
N GLY A 154 11.34 -5.78 -0.57
CA GLY A 154 10.30 -6.80 -0.45
C GLY A 154 10.81 -8.20 -0.74
N LEU A 155 11.68 -8.38 -1.74
CA LEU A 155 12.29 -9.68 -2.05
C LEU A 155 13.31 -10.11 -1.00
N ILE A 156 14.18 -9.21 -0.55
CA ILE A 156 15.21 -9.50 0.46
C ILE A 156 14.58 -9.92 1.78
N ILE A 157 13.46 -9.33 2.17
CA ILE A 157 12.77 -9.67 3.42
C ILE A 157 11.78 -10.84 3.20
N GLY A 158 11.05 -10.81 2.09
CA GLY A 158 9.98 -11.75 1.79
C GLY A 158 10.46 -13.16 1.49
N ILE A 159 11.55 -13.32 0.71
CA ILE A 159 12.06 -14.66 0.35
C ILE A 159 12.54 -15.42 1.60
N PRO A 160 13.38 -14.85 2.48
CA PRO A 160 13.78 -15.55 3.71
C PRO A 160 12.58 -15.84 4.63
N PHE A 161 11.61 -14.93 4.71
CA PHE A 161 10.40 -15.17 5.48
C PHE A 161 9.59 -16.36 4.94
N VAL A 162 9.33 -16.40 3.64
CA VAL A 162 8.62 -17.51 2.99
C VAL A 162 9.39 -18.81 3.16
N ALA A 163 10.71 -18.80 2.93
CA ALA A 163 11.57 -19.96 3.11
C ALA A 163 11.49 -20.50 4.57
N LEU A 164 11.60 -19.60 5.55
CA LEU A 164 11.50 -19.97 6.97
C LEU A 164 10.11 -20.50 7.33
N ALA A 165 9.05 -19.90 6.78
CA ALA A 165 7.69 -20.35 7.01
C ALA A 165 7.44 -21.76 6.45
N LEU A 166 7.86 -22.03 5.21
CA LEU A 166 7.75 -23.35 4.59
C LEU A 166 8.55 -24.40 5.35
N TRP A 167 9.77 -24.06 5.77
CA TRP A 167 10.60 -24.94 6.59
C TRP A 167 9.94 -25.28 7.94
N LEU A 168 9.32 -24.29 8.61
CA LEU A 168 8.60 -24.51 9.86
C LEU A 168 7.38 -25.42 9.68
N ILE A 169 6.66 -25.29 8.56
CA ILE A 169 5.52 -26.14 8.22
C ILE A 169 5.95 -27.61 8.13
N GLU A 170 7.07 -27.88 7.46
CA GLU A 170 7.60 -29.25 7.35
C GLU A 170 8.12 -29.80 8.69
N TYR A 171 8.81 -28.97 9.48
CA TYR A 171 9.48 -29.41 10.71
C TYR A 171 8.52 -29.63 11.88
N THR A 172 7.62 -28.68 12.14
CA THR A 172 6.82 -28.65 13.38
C THR A 172 5.43 -29.26 13.24
N LYS A 173 5.03 -29.61 12.00
CA LYS A 173 3.77 -30.29 11.64
C LYS A 173 2.59 -29.70 12.40
N GLU A 174 2.00 -30.38 13.38
CA GLU A 174 0.76 -29.93 14.05
C GLU A 174 0.80 -28.51 14.64
N PHE A 175 1.95 -28.05 15.13
CA PHE A 175 2.09 -26.72 15.73
C PHE A 175 2.67 -25.66 14.79
N TRP A 176 2.78 -25.93 13.48
CA TRP A 176 3.42 -25.03 12.52
C TRP A 176 2.90 -23.61 12.54
N TRP A 177 1.58 -23.46 12.68
CA TRP A 177 0.92 -22.17 12.66
C TRP A 177 1.39 -21.30 13.83
N LEU A 178 1.67 -21.90 15.00
CA LEU A 178 2.14 -21.17 16.18
C LEU A 178 3.58 -20.70 15.99
N TYR A 179 4.46 -21.55 15.45
CA TYR A 179 5.84 -21.16 15.17
C TYR A 179 5.94 -20.08 14.09
N VAL A 180 5.21 -20.25 12.98
CA VAL A 180 5.14 -19.22 11.92
C VAL A 180 4.58 -17.92 12.47
N TRP A 181 3.56 -17.99 13.34
CA TRP A 181 3.01 -16.81 14.01
C TRP A 181 4.02 -16.11 14.93
N VAL A 182 4.79 -16.86 15.74
CA VAL A 182 5.85 -16.28 16.60
C VAL A 182 6.92 -15.60 15.76
N VAL A 183 7.38 -16.24 14.69
CA VAL A 183 8.34 -15.65 13.74
C VAL A 183 7.77 -14.39 13.10
N TRP A 184 6.52 -14.44 12.63
CA TRP A 184 5.82 -13.29 12.04
C TRP A 184 5.71 -12.12 13.03
N MET A 185 5.35 -12.38 14.28
CA MET A 185 5.31 -11.37 15.34
C MET A 185 6.70 -10.79 15.63
N GLY A 186 7.73 -11.64 15.71
CA GLY A 186 9.12 -11.23 15.91
C GLY A 186 9.62 -10.32 14.79
N ILE A 187 9.37 -10.68 13.53
CA ILE A 187 9.69 -9.84 12.37
C ILE A 187 8.91 -8.52 12.42
N ASN A 188 7.61 -8.53 12.74
CA ASN A 188 6.83 -7.30 12.85
C ASN A 188 7.36 -6.36 13.93
N LEU A 189 7.73 -6.89 15.10
CA LEU A 189 8.32 -6.10 16.18
C LEU A 189 9.68 -5.53 15.75
N LEU A 190 10.53 -6.34 15.13
CA LEU A 190 11.80 -5.89 14.57
C LEU A 190 11.59 -4.77 13.55
N MET A 191 10.60 -4.90 12.67
CA MET A 191 10.29 -3.93 11.64
C MET A 191 9.81 -2.59 12.20
N ARG A 192 9.19 -2.54 13.40
CA ARG A 192 8.85 -1.25 14.04
C ARG A 192 10.09 -0.39 14.29
N TRP A 193 11.22 -1.01 14.61
CA TRP A 193 12.50 -0.33 14.79
C TRP A 193 13.31 -0.24 13.49
N ALA A 194 13.40 -1.34 12.74
CA ALA A 194 14.21 -1.41 11.53
C ALA A 194 13.67 -0.51 10.40
N TYR A 195 12.36 -0.28 10.33
CA TYR A 195 11.75 0.58 9.32
C TYR A 195 12.27 2.02 9.38
N PRO A 196 12.13 2.78 10.48
CA PRO A 196 12.61 4.16 10.53
C PRO A 196 14.13 4.26 10.41
N VAL A 197 14.88 3.26 10.86
CA VAL A 197 16.36 3.29 10.90
C VAL A 197 16.98 2.90 9.56
N PHE A 198 16.50 1.85 8.90
CA PHE A 198 17.12 1.31 7.69
C PHE A 198 16.29 1.54 6.43
N ILE A 199 14.97 1.47 6.52
CA ILE A 199 14.10 1.50 5.34
C ILE A 199 13.79 2.93 4.95
N ALA A 200 13.28 3.75 5.87
CA ALA A 200 12.88 5.12 5.60
C ALA A 200 14.00 5.99 4.97
N PRO A 201 15.27 5.90 5.40
CA PRO A 201 16.37 6.67 4.81
C PRO A 201 16.74 6.28 3.38
N LEU A 202 16.37 5.09 2.90
CA LEU A 202 16.61 4.69 1.50
C LEU A 202 15.72 5.44 0.50
N PHE A 203 14.59 5.95 0.98
CA PHE A 203 13.60 6.65 0.19
C PHE A 203 13.66 8.16 0.39
N ASN A 204 13.94 8.61 1.62
CA ASN A 204 13.82 10.02 2.00
C ASN A 204 15.10 10.56 2.60
N GLN A 205 15.36 11.85 2.34
CA GLN A 205 16.46 12.57 2.99
C GLN A 205 15.95 13.23 4.27
N PHE A 206 16.65 12.95 5.38
CA PHE A 206 16.41 13.59 6.66
C PHE A 206 17.50 14.64 6.89
N GLN A 207 17.12 15.92 6.93
CA GLN A 207 18.04 17.02 7.25
C GLN A 207 17.73 17.56 8.65
N PRO A 208 18.73 17.97 9.44
CA PRO A 208 18.48 18.61 10.72
C PRO A 208 17.71 19.92 10.52
N LEU A 209 16.77 20.22 11.41
CA LEU A 209 15.99 21.45 11.36
C LEU A 209 16.93 22.66 11.50
N LYS A 210 17.02 23.47 10.44
CA LYS A 210 17.90 24.66 10.39
C LYS A 210 17.36 25.85 11.19
N ASN A 211 16.04 25.92 11.40
CA ASN A 211 15.43 27.02 12.14
C ASN A 211 15.58 26.80 13.65
N GLU A 212 16.56 27.48 14.24
CA GLU A 212 16.89 27.37 15.67
C GLU A 212 15.77 27.92 16.60
N GLU A 213 14.98 28.90 16.16
CA GLU A 213 13.86 29.43 16.97
C GLU A 213 12.73 28.40 17.08
N LEU A 214 12.34 27.81 15.94
CA LEU A 214 11.35 26.75 15.90
C LEU A 214 11.81 25.51 16.67
N LYS A 215 13.08 25.14 16.52
CA LYS A 215 13.70 24.01 17.23
C LYS A 215 13.60 24.18 18.75
N LYS A 216 13.98 25.35 19.27
CA LYS A 216 13.86 25.67 20.71
C LYS A 216 12.42 25.62 21.20
N GLY A 217 11.47 26.12 20.42
CA GLY A 217 10.04 26.05 20.76
C GLY A 217 9.54 24.61 20.88
N ILE A 218 9.94 23.74 19.95
CA ILE A 218 9.61 22.31 19.99
C ILE A 218 10.28 21.61 21.18
N GLU A 219 11.57 21.88 21.44
CA GLU A 219 12.30 21.31 22.57
C GLU A 219 11.67 21.70 23.92
N ALA A 220 11.25 22.96 24.08
CA ALA A 220 10.54 23.42 25.27
C ALA A 220 9.20 22.69 25.47
N LEU A 221 8.46 22.44 24.39
CA LEU A 221 7.21 21.65 24.46
C LEU A 221 7.49 20.18 24.82
N LEU A 222 8.53 19.57 24.26
CA LEU A 222 8.92 18.20 24.58
C LEU A 222 9.30 18.05 26.05
N GLN A 223 10.13 18.97 26.56
CA GLN A 223 10.51 19.00 27.97
C GLN A 223 9.30 19.18 28.89
N ARG A 224 8.38 20.11 28.56
CA ARG A 224 7.17 20.35 29.37
C ARG A 224 6.28 19.11 29.49
N ASN A 225 6.33 18.21 28.51
CA ASN A 225 5.54 16.98 28.49
C ASN A 225 6.36 15.73 28.86
N GLY A 226 7.61 15.88 29.31
CA GLY A 226 8.46 14.76 29.74
C GLY A 226 9.01 13.88 28.61
N PHE A 227 9.02 14.37 27.37
CA PHE A 227 9.57 13.63 26.23
C PHE A 227 11.05 13.99 26.00
N SER A 228 11.89 12.97 25.82
CA SER A 228 13.27 13.13 25.34
C SER A 228 13.33 12.90 23.83
N SER A 229 13.94 13.84 23.10
CA SER A 229 14.19 13.72 21.65
C SER A 229 15.68 13.59 21.38
N GLN A 230 16.05 12.68 20.47
CA GLN A 230 17.43 12.50 19.98
C GLN A 230 17.74 13.40 18.77
N GLY A 231 16.88 14.38 18.46
CA GLY A 231 17.08 15.36 17.40
C GLY A 231 15.78 15.64 16.63
N ILE A 232 15.67 16.85 16.09
CA ILE A 232 14.53 17.27 15.26
C ILE A 232 15.00 17.34 13.81
N PHE A 233 14.45 16.45 12.98
CA PHE A 233 14.76 16.35 11.56
C PHE A 233 13.56 16.75 10.72
N VAL A 234 13.82 17.44 9.62
CA VAL A 234 12.84 17.74 8.58
C VAL A 234 13.04 16.71 7.47
N MET A 235 11.96 16.02 7.12
CA MET A 235 11.89 15.19 5.92
C MET A 235 11.51 16.09 4.74
N ASP A 236 12.31 16.09 3.68
CA ASP A 236 11.99 16.86 2.48
C ASP A 236 10.80 16.22 1.74
N GLY A 237 9.62 16.82 1.86
CA GLY A 237 8.41 16.43 1.13
C GLY A 237 8.30 17.08 -0.26
N THR A 238 9.27 17.92 -0.61
CA THR A 238 9.36 18.64 -1.87
C THR A 238 10.53 18.06 -2.65
N TYR A 239 10.24 17.17 -3.59
CA TYR A 239 11.26 16.49 -4.43
C TYR A 239 12.11 17.43 -5.34
N TRP A 240 12.09 18.74 -5.10
CA TRP A 240 12.98 19.70 -5.73
C TRP A 240 14.38 19.58 -5.13
N LYS A 241 15.15 18.61 -5.64
CA LYS A 241 16.59 18.83 -5.76
C LYS A 241 16.79 20.02 -6.71
N CYS A 242 17.06 21.20 -6.17
CA CYS A 242 17.95 22.14 -6.87
C CYS A 242 19.35 21.52 -6.92
#